data_AF-A0A9D2J4Z1-F1
#
_entry.id   AF-A0A9D2J4Z1-F1
#
_cell.length_a   1.000
_cell.length_b   1.000
_cell.length_c   1.000
_cell.angle_alpha   90.00
_cell.angle_beta   90.00
_cell.angle_gamma   90.00
#
_symmetry.space_group_name_H-M   'P 1'
#
loop_
_entity.id
_entity.type
_entity.pdbx_description
1 polymer ?
#
loop_
_entity_poly.entity_id
_entity_poly.type
_entity_poly.pdbx_seq_one_letter_code
_entity_poly.pdbx_strand_id
1 'polypeptide(L)'
;LKSDPGRLATVLHTTAQAVSDCNTLLSPFLPHSAQQVHEVLGGTGEFAPQPRIEEVTDLDDDSRQYPVITGDYRAFPAWESRPVTAGTPIAKPTPVFTKLDESVVEEELDRLRVKA
;
A
#
# COMPACT_ATOMS: atom_id res chain seq x y z
N LEU A 1 2.91 -7.45 -30.18
CA LEU A 1 2.36 -8.04 -28.94
C LEU A 1 1.48 -9.23 -29.26
N LYS A 2 0.34 -9.07 -29.95
CA LYS A 2 -0.54 -10.22 -30.30
C LYS A 2 0.12 -11.30 -31.18
N SER A 3 1.10 -10.92 -32.00
CA SER A 3 1.82 -11.83 -32.92
C SER A 3 3.21 -12.24 -32.44
N ASP A 4 3.66 -11.76 -31.27
CA ASP A 4 5.00 -12.01 -30.74
C ASP A 4 4.91 -12.29 -29.23
N PRO A 5 4.75 -13.57 -28.85
CA PRO A 5 4.64 -13.99 -27.46
C PRO A 5 5.89 -13.68 -26.63
N GLY A 6 7.09 -13.74 -27.24
CA GLY A 6 8.35 -13.47 -26.56
C GLY A 6 8.43 -12.01 -26.11
N ARG A 7 8.14 -11.08 -27.03
CA ARG A 7 8.09 -9.65 -26.70
C ARG A 7 6.97 -9.31 -25.72
N LEU A 8 5.82 -9.99 -25.80
CA LEU A 8 4.74 -9.84 -24.83
C LEU A 8 5.21 -10.21 -23.42
N ALA A 9 5.89 -11.34 -23.27
CA ALA A 9 6.41 -11.78 -21.97
C ALA A 9 7.40 -10.76 -21.38
N THR A 10 8.34 -10.24 -22.18
CA THR A 10 9.28 -9.20 -21.73
C THR A 10 8.55 -7.95 -21.24
N VAL A 11 7.58 -7.45 -22.01
CA VAL A 11 6.82 -6.24 -21.64
C VAL A 11 6.03 -6.45 -20.35
N LEU A 12 5.38 -7.59 -20.19
CA LEU A 12 4.63 -7.92 -18.98
C LEU A 12 5.55 -8.06 -17.77
N HIS A 13 6.70 -8.70 -17.92
CA HIS A 13 7.68 -8.83 -16.84
C HIS A 13 8.22 -7.47 -16.39
N THR A 14 8.63 -6.61 -17.33
CA THR A 14 9.10 -5.25 -17.00
C THR A 14 8.02 -4.42 -16.34
N THR A 15 6.77 -4.52 -16.81
CA THR A 15 5.63 -3.82 -16.19
C THR A 15 5.39 -4.33 -14.77
N ALA A 16 5.41 -5.64 -14.55
CA ALA A 16 5.23 -6.24 -13.23
C ALA A 16 6.34 -5.80 -12.26
N GLN A 17 7.60 -5.76 -12.72
CA GLN A 17 8.72 -5.25 -11.93
C GLN A 17 8.51 -3.79 -11.52
N ALA A 18 8.17 -2.93 -12.49
CA ALA A 18 7.92 -1.52 -12.23
C ALA A 18 6.76 -1.31 -11.23
N VAL A 19 5.67 -2.09 -11.35
CA VAL A 19 4.55 -2.05 -10.40
C VAL A 19 5.01 -2.48 -9.00
N SER A 20 5.78 -3.56 -8.87
CA SER A 20 6.31 -4.04 -7.59
C SER A 20 7.21 -3.00 -6.91
N ASP A 21 8.08 -2.35 -7.67
CA ASP A 21 8.99 -1.32 -7.15
C ASP A 21 8.23 -0.06 -6.72
N CYS A 22 7.32 0.44 -7.57
CA CYS A 22 6.45 1.56 -7.25
C CYS A 22 5.58 1.27 -6.01
N ASN A 23 5.11 0.03 -5.85
CA ASN A 23 4.32 -0.39 -4.70
C ASN A 23 5.09 -0.23 -3.39
N THR A 24 6.37 -0.60 -3.40
CA THR A 24 7.28 -0.45 -2.25
C THR A 24 7.54 1.02 -1.92
N LEU A 25 7.71 1.88 -2.94
CA LEU A 25 7.93 3.31 -2.76
C LEU A 25 6.69 4.04 -2.20
N LEU A 26 5.50 3.63 -2.63
CA LEU A 26 4.24 4.28 -2.26
C LEU A 26 3.63 3.75 -0.95
N SER A 27 4.12 2.62 -0.42
CA SER A 27 3.50 1.95 0.72
C SER A 27 3.40 2.79 2.00
N PRO A 28 4.30 3.74 2.33
CA PRO A 28 4.10 4.60 3.50
C PRO A 28 2.96 5.61 3.35
N PHE A 29 2.57 5.93 2.11
CA PHE A 29 1.50 6.90 1.83
C PHE A 29 0.18 6.24 1.50
N LEU A 30 0.22 5.06 0.87
CA LEU A 30 -0.93 4.32 0.38
C LEU A 30 -0.89 2.86 0.89
N PRO A 31 -0.85 2.62 2.21
CA PRO A 31 -0.57 1.29 2.74
C PRO A 31 -1.63 0.25 2.37
N HIS A 32 -2.91 0.63 2.36
CA HIS A 32 -4.01 -0.26 1.99
C HIS A 32 -3.97 -0.64 0.50
N SER A 33 -3.72 0.33 -0.37
CA SER A 33 -3.55 0.08 -1.80
C SER A 33 -2.32 -0.79 -2.05
N ALA A 34 -1.24 -0.55 -1.30
CA ALA A 34 -0.02 -1.31 -1.44
C ALA A 34 -0.18 -2.78 -1.04
N GLN A 35 -0.97 -3.05 0.00
CA GLN A 35 -1.36 -4.41 0.38
C GLN A 35 -2.14 -5.12 -0.73
N GLN A 36 -3.13 -4.46 -1.34
CA GLN A 36 -3.91 -5.05 -2.43
C GLN A 36 -3.04 -5.43 -3.64
N VAL A 37 -2.10 -4.55 -4.02
CA VAL A 37 -1.16 -4.83 -5.11
C VAL A 37 -0.22 -5.98 -4.75
N HIS A 38 0.29 -6.01 -3.52
CA HIS A 38 1.16 -7.09 -3.02
C HIS A 38 0.49 -8.46 -3.16
N GLU A 39 -0.76 -8.57 -2.73
CA GLU A 39 -1.55 -9.81 -2.83
C GLU A 39 -1.81 -10.23 -4.29
N VAL A 40 -2.13 -9.28 -5.17
CA VAL A 40 -2.33 -9.57 -6.60
C VAL A 40 -1.06 -10.11 -7.26
N LEU A 41 0.11 -9.59 -6.86
CA LEU A 41 1.42 -10.05 -7.34
C LEU A 41 1.91 -11.34 -6.65
N GLY A 42 1.04 -12.03 -5.90
CA GLY A 42 1.35 -13.31 -5.25
C GLY A 42 2.04 -13.17 -3.89
N GLY A 43 2.14 -11.94 -3.37
CA GLY A 43 2.63 -11.66 -2.03
C GLY A 43 1.69 -12.23 -0.95
N THR A 44 2.29 -12.61 0.17
CA THR A 44 1.55 -13.08 1.36
C THR A 44 1.95 -12.24 2.57
N GLY A 45 1.15 -12.31 3.63
CA GLY A 45 1.38 -11.56 4.86
C GLY A 45 1.06 -10.06 4.74
N GLU A 46 1.50 -9.31 5.73
CA GLU A 46 1.31 -7.86 5.81
C GLU A 46 2.48 -7.13 5.15
N PHE A 47 2.20 -6.37 4.10
CA PHE A 47 3.20 -5.60 3.35
C PHE A 47 3.54 -4.27 4.01
N ALA A 48 2.52 -3.58 4.56
CA ALA A 48 2.66 -2.27 5.16
C ALA A 48 1.96 -2.23 6.54
N PRO A 49 2.68 -2.60 7.62
CA PRO A 49 2.15 -2.59 8.97
C PRO A 49 1.53 -1.25 9.36
N GLN A 50 0.35 -1.29 9.96
CA GLN A 50 -0.37 -0.09 10.36
C GLN A 50 0.12 0.47 11.70
N PRO A 51 0.16 1.80 11.87
CA PRO A 51 0.37 2.40 13.18
C PRO A 51 -0.80 2.07 14.11
N ARG A 52 -0.50 1.91 15.39
CA ARG A 52 -1.44 1.72 16.49
C ARG A 52 -1.18 2.75 17.59
N ILE A 53 -2.21 3.02 18.38
CA ILE A 53 -2.06 3.81 19.59
C ILE A 53 -1.64 2.87 20.72
N GLU A 54 -0.62 3.27 21.48
CA GLU A 54 -0.14 2.55 22.65
C GLU A 54 0.01 3.54 23.81
N GLU A 55 -0.53 3.21 24.99
CA GLU A 55 -0.32 3.99 26.20
C GLU A 55 1.05 3.66 26.77
N VAL A 56 1.90 4.69 26.93
CA VAL A 56 3.25 4.55 27.47
C VAL A 56 3.40 5.38 28.73
N THR A 57 4.33 4.96 29.59
CA THR A 57 4.73 5.72 30.78
C THR A 57 5.87 6.67 30.40
N ASP A 58 5.84 7.89 30.92
CA ASP A 58 6.86 8.91 30.70
C ASP A 58 8.23 8.39 31.16
N LEU A 59 9.30 8.69 30.41
CA LEU A 59 10.65 8.19 30.70
C LEU A 59 11.25 8.85 31.95
N ASP A 60 10.77 10.05 32.31
CA ASP A 60 11.27 10.84 33.44
C ASP A 60 10.29 10.84 34.63
N ASP A 61 9.05 10.34 34.47
CA ASP A 61 8.00 10.33 35.50
C ASP A 61 7.06 9.11 35.39
N ASP A 62 7.29 8.11 36.25
CA ASP A 62 6.51 6.86 36.30
C ASP A 62 5.00 7.06 36.60
N SER A 63 4.59 8.24 37.07
CA SER A 63 3.19 8.54 37.37
C SER A 63 2.39 9.07 36.17
N ARG A 64 3.09 9.43 35.09
CA ARG A 64 2.49 10.06 33.91
C ARG A 64 2.37 9.07 32.76
N GLN A 65 1.17 8.93 32.21
CA GLN A 65 0.88 8.10 31.05
C GLN A 65 0.26 8.93 29.94
N TYR A 66 0.59 8.59 28.70
CA TYR A 66 0.01 9.22 27.52
C TYR A 66 0.03 8.30 26.30
N PRO A 67 -0.91 8.50 25.35
CA PRO A 67 -0.93 7.76 24.10
C PRO A 67 0.20 8.21 23.18
N VAL A 68 0.87 7.25 22.55
CA VAL A 68 1.75 7.48 21.40
C VAL A 68 1.28 6.68 20.20
N ILE A 69 1.58 7.18 19.00
CA ILE A 69 1.39 6.45 17.76
C ILE A 69 2.68 5.66 17.49
N THR A 70 2.58 4.34 17.47
CA THR A 70 3.71 3.42 17.29
C THR A 70 3.31 2.21 16.43
N GLY A 71 4.22 1.28 16.17
CA GLY A 71 3.96 0.08 15.39
C GLY A 71 5.15 -0.87 15.37
N ASP A 72 4.92 -2.13 15.01
CA ASP A 72 6.01 -3.08 14.74
C ASP A 72 6.35 -3.08 13.25
N TYR A 73 7.42 -2.40 12.90
CA TYR A 73 7.87 -2.24 11.52
C TYR A 73 9.07 -3.12 11.16
N ARG A 74 9.44 -4.10 12.01
CA ARG A 74 10.59 -4.98 11.74
C ARG A 74 10.41 -5.82 10.48
N ALA A 75 9.17 -6.13 10.12
CA ALA A 75 8.81 -6.84 8.90
C ALA A 75 8.56 -5.91 7.70
N PHE A 76 8.66 -4.58 7.88
CA PHE A 76 8.47 -3.66 6.77
C PHE A 76 9.56 -3.88 5.71
N PRO A 77 9.18 -4.00 4.43
CA PRO A 77 10.12 -4.26 3.37
C PRO A 77 11.17 -3.14 3.28
N ALA A 78 12.44 -3.51 3.15
CA ALA A 78 13.48 -2.57 2.76
C ALA A 78 13.10 -1.85 1.46
N TRP A 79 13.44 -0.57 1.37
CA TRP A 79 13.27 0.27 0.19
C TRP A 79 14.34 -0.05 -0.86
N GLU A 80 14.19 -1.21 -1.47
CA GLU A 80 15.04 -1.73 -2.53
C GLU A 80 14.19 -2.49 -3.56
N SER A 81 14.68 -2.58 -4.79
CA SER A 81 14.03 -3.39 -5.81
C SER A 81 14.20 -4.88 -5.50
N ARG A 82 13.11 -5.64 -5.64
CA ARG A 82 13.12 -7.11 -5.51
C ARG A 82 12.69 -7.73 -6.84
N PRO A 83 13.50 -8.64 -7.42
CA PRO A 83 13.15 -9.27 -8.68
C PRO A 83 11.82 -10.02 -8.63
N VAL A 84 10.91 -9.71 -9.56
CA VAL A 84 9.69 -10.51 -9.75
C VAL A 84 10.06 -11.88 -10.32
N THR A 85 9.60 -12.95 -9.66
CA THR A 85 9.95 -14.33 -10.06
C THR A 85 9.04 -14.80 -11.18
N ALA A 86 9.61 -15.23 -12.30
CA ALA A 86 8.84 -15.80 -13.40
C ALA A 86 8.09 -17.07 -12.96
N GLY A 87 6.83 -17.19 -13.35
CA GLY A 87 5.96 -18.29 -12.92
C GLY A 87 5.18 -18.02 -11.63
N THR A 88 5.40 -16.89 -10.97
CA THR A 88 4.56 -16.46 -9.84
C THR A 88 3.10 -16.33 -10.29
N PRO A 89 2.15 -17.04 -9.65
CA PRO A 89 0.73 -16.88 -9.96
C PRO A 89 0.26 -15.46 -9.67
N ILE A 90 -0.39 -14.81 -10.65
CA ILE A 90 -0.97 -13.48 -10.51
C ILE A 90 -2.49 -13.65 -10.38
N ALA A 91 -3.06 -13.15 -9.28
CA ALA A 91 -4.50 -13.16 -9.09
C ALA A 91 -5.18 -12.24 -10.11
N LYS A 92 -6.46 -12.46 -10.42
CA LYS A 92 -7.20 -11.59 -11.32
C LYS A 92 -7.28 -10.18 -10.71
N PRO A 93 -6.66 -9.15 -11.32
CA PRO A 93 -6.59 -7.84 -10.69
C PRO A 93 -7.97 -7.18 -10.66
N THR A 94 -8.29 -6.58 -9.52
CA THR A 94 -9.40 -5.64 -9.36
C THR A 94 -8.85 -4.21 -9.35
N PRO A 95 -9.64 -3.21 -9.79
CA PRO A 95 -9.22 -1.81 -9.68
C PRO A 95 -8.91 -1.44 -8.23
N VAL A 96 -7.70 -0.91 -7.98
CA VAL A 96 -7.25 -0.49 -6.64
C VAL A 96 -7.80 0.91 -6.28
N PHE A 97 -8.06 1.74 -7.29
CA PHE A 97 -8.56 3.09 -7.12
C PHE A 97 -9.91 3.25 -7.81
N THR A 98 -10.87 3.81 -7.07
CA THR A 98 -12.17 4.23 -7.59
C THR A 98 -12.09 5.70 -7.95
N LYS A 99 -12.52 6.06 -9.16
CA LYS A 99 -12.64 7.46 -9.55
C LYS A 99 -13.75 8.12 -8.74
N LEU A 100 -13.48 9.32 -8.21
CA LEU A 100 -14.50 10.13 -7.54
C LEU A 100 -15.32 10.88 -8.59
N ASP A 101 -16.64 10.78 -8.49
CA ASP A 101 -17.57 11.56 -9.30
C ASP A 101 -17.70 12.99 -8.75
N GLU A 102 -18.03 13.94 -9.61
CA GLU A 102 -18.12 15.37 -9.24
C GLU A 102 -19.14 15.61 -8.12
N SER A 103 -20.25 14.86 -8.11
CA SER A 103 -21.28 14.96 -7.06
C SER A 103 -20.74 14.60 -5.67
N VAL A 104 -19.84 13.62 -5.57
CA VAL A 104 -19.23 13.21 -4.29
C VAL A 104 -18.41 14.37 -3.71
N VAL A 105 -17.72 15.12 -4.58
CA VAL A 105 -16.93 16.28 -4.15
C VAL A 105 -17.84 17.38 -3.59
N GLU A 106 -18.93 17.69 -4.28
CA GLU A 106 -19.89 18.71 -3.84
C GLU A 106 -20.56 18.35 -2.51
N GLU A 107 -21.05 17.11 -2.39
CA GLU A 107 -21.68 16.60 -1.17
C GLU A 107 -20.74 16.67 0.04
N GLU A 108 -19.47 16.30 -0.15
CA GLU A 108 -18.45 16.32 0.90
C GLU A 108 -18.06 17.75 1.32
N LEU A 109 -17.98 18.68 0.36
CA LEU A 109 -17.74 20.09 0.65
C LEU A 109 -18.87 20.73 1.46
N ASP A 110 -20.12 20.45 1.09
CA ASP A 110 -21.28 20.98 1.81
C ASP A 110 -21.36 20.40 3.23
N ARG A 111 -21.06 19.11 3.40
CA ARG A 111 -20.98 18.48 4.73
C ARG A 111 -19.93 19.13 5.63
N LEU A 112 -18.74 19.44 5.10
CA LEU A 112 -17.67 20.06 5.88
C LEU A 112 -17.98 21.50 6.26
N ARG A 113 -18.63 22.27 5.37
CA ARG A 113 -19.07 23.65 5.65
C ARG A 113 -20.10 23.73 6.76
N VAL A 114 -21.01 22.75 6.86
CA VAL A 114 -22.04 22.68 7.93
C VAL A 114 -21.43 22.34 9.30
N LYS A 115 -20.28 21.64 9.33
CA LYS A 115 -19.59 21.27 10.58
C LYS A 115 -18.64 22.35 11.12
N ALA A 116 -18.32 23.38 10.33
CA ALA A 116 -17.43 24.48 10.70
C ALA A 116 -18.21 25.63 11.36
#